data_AF-A0A2T7AA41-F1
#
_entry.id   AF-A0A2T7AA41-F1
#
_cell.length_a   1.000
_cell.length_b   1.000
_cell.length_c   1.000
_cell.angle_alpha   90.00
_cell.angle_beta   90.00
_cell.angle_gamma   90.00
#
_symmetry.space_group_name_H-M   'P 1'
#
loop_
_entity.id
_entity.type
_entity.pdbx_description
1 polymer ?
#
loop_
_entity_poly.entity_id
_entity_poly.type
_entity_poly.pdbx_seq_one_letter_code
_entity_poly.pdbx_strand_id
1 'polypeptide(L)'
;MAAPSNAFWDQEGHFHTNALHWEGFPRLLWESLSLFHYTEPPQYDGVEYREEGVPRCRVKMTIPQHPFRSSWHPIEVEVVGYRLVDTLETAALEAIKLFCNQHPTEVAAYPIGLFPTIDPDNSEWNFRTEHLGHMLGDLAEETVRIITRFMDVQHHYQILLRHGMNQITGVAQSHYRNADRQVTQIVELQALVTQKDEIIAARDETILHREDQINESDHIITQRDTVIEFLQAQIHDLILVADDAQAHIEELQQQPIHPAIPIMPVEEEEDPEEIEGVSEIDSEHGDPVLSPYHSPSGSQSSIGNFDDF
;
A
#
# COMPACT_ATOMS: atom_id res chain seq x y z
N MET A 1 6.17 -54.39 4.72
CA MET A 1 6.21 -53.27 5.68
C MET A 1 6.28 -52.00 4.86
N ALA A 2 5.31 -51.09 4.97
CA ALA A 2 5.38 -49.80 4.29
C ALA A 2 6.52 -48.99 4.93
N ALA A 3 7.49 -48.54 4.14
CA ALA A 3 8.53 -47.64 4.62
C ALA A 3 7.86 -46.37 5.17
N PRO A 4 8.36 -45.79 6.28
CA PRO A 4 7.83 -44.53 6.79
C PRO A 4 7.87 -43.49 5.68
N SER A 5 6.80 -42.70 5.55
CA SER A 5 6.76 -41.55 4.65
C SER A 5 7.86 -40.58 5.13
N ASN A 6 8.98 -40.53 4.42
CA ASN A 6 10.12 -39.65 4.73
C ASN A 6 9.82 -38.17 4.42
N ALA A 7 8.55 -37.74 4.50
CA ALA A 7 8.12 -36.39 4.21
C ALA A 7 7.81 -35.65 5.52
N PHE A 8 8.58 -34.62 5.84
CA PHE A 8 8.36 -33.79 7.05
C PHE A 8 8.88 -32.37 6.86
N TRP A 9 8.40 -31.45 7.69
CA TRP A 9 8.92 -30.09 7.80
C TRP A 9 9.84 -29.99 9.01
N ASP A 10 10.98 -29.32 8.88
CA ASP A 10 11.87 -29.01 10.01
C ASP A 10 11.49 -27.70 10.73
N GLN A 11 12.29 -27.31 11.72
CA GLN A 11 12.04 -26.11 12.53
C GLN A 11 12.38 -24.82 11.77
N GLU A 12 13.25 -24.93 10.78
CA GLU A 12 13.73 -23.88 9.90
C GLU A 12 12.76 -23.61 8.74
N GLY A 13 11.75 -24.46 8.54
CA GLY A 13 10.72 -24.32 7.51
C GLY A 13 11.09 -24.98 6.18
N HIS A 14 12.02 -25.94 6.17
CA HIS A 14 12.32 -26.77 5.01
C HIS A 14 11.48 -28.05 5.02
N PHE A 15 10.99 -28.42 3.85
CA PHE A 15 10.31 -29.67 3.55
C PHE A 15 11.31 -30.70 3.04
N HIS A 16 11.53 -31.73 3.83
CA HIS A 16 12.40 -32.85 3.50
C HIS A 16 11.58 -34.01 2.96
N THR A 17 11.95 -34.57 1.82
CA THR A 17 11.31 -35.77 1.27
C THR A 17 12.23 -36.58 0.36
N ASN A 18 11.93 -37.87 0.19
CA ASN A 18 12.47 -38.67 -0.92
C ASN A 18 11.50 -38.74 -2.11
N ALA A 19 10.31 -38.13 -2.00
CA ALA A 19 9.27 -38.06 -3.03
C ALA A 19 8.83 -39.41 -3.63
N LEU A 20 9.02 -40.52 -2.90
CA LEU A 20 8.63 -41.88 -3.36
C LEU A 20 7.18 -42.27 -3.03
N HIS A 21 6.41 -41.37 -2.43
CA HIS A 21 5.07 -41.65 -1.93
C HIS A 21 3.95 -41.40 -2.96
N TRP A 22 4.29 -40.85 -4.13
CA TRP A 22 3.38 -40.72 -5.27
C TRP A 22 4.05 -41.17 -6.57
N GLU A 23 3.25 -41.35 -7.62
CA GLU A 23 3.74 -41.65 -8.97
C GLU A 23 4.17 -40.35 -9.66
N GLY A 24 5.41 -40.28 -10.13
CA GLY A 24 5.99 -39.07 -10.72
C GLY A 24 7.43 -39.27 -11.19
N PHE A 25 8.07 -38.20 -11.65
CA PHE A 25 9.49 -38.22 -12.04
C PHE A 25 10.42 -38.65 -10.91
N PRO A 26 10.22 -38.26 -9.63
CA PRO A 26 11.06 -38.74 -8.53
C PRO A 26 11.10 -40.26 -8.42
N ARG A 27 9.95 -40.92 -8.65
CA ARG A 27 9.86 -42.38 -8.60
C ARG A 27 10.51 -43.03 -9.82
N LEU A 28 10.29 -42.51 -11.03
CA LEU A 28 10.95 -42.99 -12.24
C LEU A 28 12.48 -42.84 -12.15
N LEU A 29 12.94 -41.74 -11.58
CA LEU A 29 14.36 -41.50 -11.30
C LEU A 29 14.90 -42.56 -10.35
N TRP A 30 14.25 -42.78 -9.20
CA TRP A 30 14.71 -43.76 -8.22
C TRP A 30 14.75 -45.20 -8.76
N GLU A 31 13.71 -45.61 -9.47
CA GLU A 31 13.65 -46.94 -10.09
C GLU A 31 14.78 -47.11 -11.10
N SER A 32 15.08 -46.07 -11.89
CA SER A 32 16.19 -46.09 -12.84
C SER A 32 17.55 -46.15 -12.13
N LEU A 33 17.78 -45.32 -11.10
CA LEU A 33 19.02 -45.34 -10.31
C LEU A 33 19.24 -46.69 -9.61
N SER A 34 18.17 -47.35 -9.18
CA SER A 34 18.24 -48.68 -8.58
C SER A 34 18.82 -49.72 -9.54
N LEU A 35 18.56 -49.61 -10.85
CA LEU A 35 19.16 -50.48 -11.88
C LEU A 35 20.68 -50.28 -12.00
N PHE A 36 21.16 -49.09 -11.64
CA PHE A 36 22.59 -48.77 -11.60
C PHE A 36 23.24 -49.06 -10.24
N HIS A 37 22.54 -49.72 -9.30
CA HIS A 37 23.04 -50.11 -7.97
C HIS A 37 23.21 -48.94 -6.99
N TYR A 38 22.47 -47.85 -7.15
CA TYR A 38 22.31 -46.89 -6.07
C TYR A 38 21.55 -47.54 -4.91
N THR A 39 22.05 -47.34 -3.68
CA THR A 39 21.47 -47.92 -2.45
C THR A 39 20.56 -46.95 -1.70
N GLU A 40 20.67 -45.66 -2.01
CA GLU A 40 19.92 -44.60 -1.33
C GLU A 40 19.16 -43.75 -2.35
N PRO A 41 17.88 -43.42 -2.08
CA PRO A 41 17.08 -42.63 -2.99
C PRO A 41 17.53 -41.16 -3.01
N PRO A 42 17.21 -40.43 -4.11
CA PRO A 42 17.39 -38.99 -4.15
C PRO A 42 16.71 -38.31 -2.96
N GLN A 43 17.37 -37.31 -2.39
CA GLN A 43 16.83 -36.49 -1.31
C GLN A 43 16.40 -35.15 -1.87
N TYR A 44 15.26 -34.65 -1.40
CA TYR A 44 14.70 -33.36 -1.77
C TYR A 44 14.55 -32.52 -0.50
N ASP A 45 15.07 -31.30 -0.57
CA ASP A 45 14.92 -30.24 0.41
C ASP A 45 14.20 -29.08 -0.29
N GLY A 46 13.05 -28.68 0.22
CA GLY A 46 12.22 -27.65 -0.38
C GLY A 46 11.87 -26.55 0.59
N VAL A 47 11.95 -25.29 0.17
CA VAL A 47 11.55 -24.14 0.98
C VAL A 47 10.53 -23.30 0.24
N GLU A 48 9.44 -22.92 0.92
CA GLU A 48 8.44 -21.99 0.40
C GLU A 48 8.69 -20.58 0.94
N TYR A 49 8.57 -19.58 0.08
CA TYR A 49 8.77 -18.17 0.45
C TYR A 49 7.88 -17.25 -0.38
N ARG A 50 7.81 -15.97 0.00
CA ARG A 50 7.12 -14.94 -0.79
C ARG A 50 8.12 -13.93 -1.32
N GLU A 51 8.03 -13.66 -2.61
CA GLU A 51 8.83 -12.64 -3.30
C GLU A 51 7.87 -11.65 -3.94
N GLU A 52 7.94 -10.38 -3.52
CA GLU A 52 7.03 -9.31 -3.99
C GLU A 52 5.53 -9.66 -3.86
N GLY A 53 5.17 -10.43 -2.83
CA GLY A 53 3.80 -10.89 -2.59
C GLY A 53 3.40 -12.16 -3.35
N VAL A 54 4.23 -12.62 -4.30
CA VAL A 54 4.00 -13.84 -5.08
C VAL A 54 4.59 -15.06 -4.33
N PRO A 55 3.82 -16.14 -4.13
CA PRO A 55 4.35 -17.37 -3.54
C PRO A 55 5.37 -18.01 -4.50
N ARG A 56 6.51 -18.38 -3.93
CA ARG A 56 7.63 -19.04 -4.58
C ARG A 56 8.05 -20.24 -3.75
N CYS A 57 8.76 -21.15 -4.38
CA CYS A 57 9.46 -22.20 -3.69
C CYS A 57 10.78 -22.49 -4.37
N ARG A 58 11.71 -23.04 -3.61
CA ARG A 58 13.01 -23.50 -4.10
C ARG A 58 13.19 -24.93 -3.63
N VAL A 59 13.58 -25.81 -4.54
CA VAL A 59 13.85 -27.21 -4.25
C VAL A 59 15.30 -27.50 -4.61
N LYS A 60 16.05 -28.00 -3.63
CA LYS A 60 17.34 -28.65 -3.82
C LYS A 60 17.12 -30.16 -3.81
N MET A 61 17.49 -30.83 -4.89
CA MET A 61 17.50 -32.28 -4.98
C MET A 61 18.95 -32.77 -5.07
N THR A 62 19.26 -33.89 -4.41
CA THR A 62 20.58 -34.51 -4.43
C THR A 62 20.48 -36.00 -4.70
N ILE A 63 21.18 -36.47 -5.74
CA ILE A 63 21.52 -37.88 -5.93
C ILE A 63 22.86 -38.11 -5.20
N PRO A 64 22.92 -39.04 -4.24
CA PRO A 64 24.11 -39.26 -3.45
C PRO A 64 25.29 -39.80 -4.28
N GLN A 65 26.49 -39.80 -3.70
CA GLN A 65 27.67 -40.42 -4.30
C GLN A 65 27.40 -41.90 -4.62
N HIS A 66 27.76 -42.35 -5.82
CA HIS A 66 27.57 -43.75 -6.19
C HIS A 66 28.44 -44.67 -5.30
N PRO A 67 27.86 -45.71 -4.66
CA PRO A 67 28.55 -46.52 -3.64
C PRO A 67 29.77 -47.29 -4.17
N PHE A 68 29.72 -47.71 -5.43
CA PHE A 68 30.79 -48.51 -6.07
C PHE A 68 31.60 -47.78 -7.16
N ARG A 69 31.28 -46.52 -7.45
CA ARG A 69 31.87 -45.77 -8.58
C ARG A 69 32.24 -44.37 -8.14
N SER A 70 33.48 -44.18 -7.69
CA SER A 70 33.96 -42.87 -7.24
C SER A 70 34.05 -41.82 -8.37
N SER A 71 34.09 -42.26 -9.64
CA SER A 71 34.04 -41.35 -10.80
C SER A 71 32.65 -40.76 -11.05
N TRP A 72 31.60 -41.35 -10.48
CA TRP A 72 30.23 -40.88 -10.60
C TRP A 72 29.95 -39.91 -9.46
N HIS A 73 30.20 -38.63 -9.72
CA HIS A 73 30.03 -37.57 -8.73
C HIS A 73 28.55 -37.43 -8.32
N PRO A 74 28.26 -36.91 -7.11
CA PRO A 74 26.89 -36.61 -6.71
C PRO A 74 26.26 -35.61 -7.69
N ILE A 75 24.96 -35.76 -7.94
CA ILE A 75 24.22 -34.82 -8.79
C ILE A 75 23.38 -33.94 -7.87
N GLU A 76 23.64 -32.64 -7.90
CA GLU A 76 22.85 -31.63 -7.21
C GLU A 76 22.07 -30.80 -8.23
N VAL A 77 20.77 -30.65 -7.98
CA VAL A 77 19.87 -29.87 -8.82
C VAL A 77 19.14 -28.87 -7.93
N GLU A 78 19.15 -27.61 -8.31
CA GLU A 78 18.41 -26.55 -7.64
C GLU A 78 17.43 -25.92 -8.62
N VAL A 79 16.14 -25.91 -8.26
CA VAL A 79 15.07 -25.35 -9.09
C VAL A 79 14.23 -24.40 -8.27
N VAL A 80 13.90 -23.25 -8.85
CA VAL A 80 12.92 -22.31 -8.31
C VAL A 80 11.61 -22.45 -9.08
N GLY A 81 10.52 -22.58 -8.34
CA GLY A 81 9.17 -22.64 -8.90
C GLY A 81 8.16 -21.89 -8.03
N TYR A 82 6.88 -22.19 -8.23
CA TYR A 82 5.77 -21.49 -7.55
C TYR A 82 4.98 -22.41 -6.62
N ARG A 83 5.05 -23.72 -6.85
CA ARG A 83 4.39 -24.76 -6.05
C ARG A 83 5.39 -25.87 -5.80
N LEU A 84 5.44 -26.34 -4.57
CA LEU A 84 6.44 -27.31 -4.14
C LEU A 84 6.38 -28.61 -4.96
N VAL A 85 5.17 -29.16 -5.12
CA VAL A 85 4.93 -30.41 -5.89
C VAL A 85 5.47 -30.31 -7.32
N ASP A 86 5.08 -29.26 -8.05
CA ASP A 86 5.48 -29.05 -9.44
C ASP A 86 7.01 -28.88 -9.55
N THR A 87 7.62 -28.27 -8.54
CA THR A 87 9.07 -27.99 -8.48
C THR A 87 9.89 -29.24 -8.12
N LEU A 88 9.36 -30.13 -7.27
CA LEU A 88 9.93 -31.45 -7.00
C LEU A 88 9.97 -32.31 -8.27
N GLU A 89 8.88 -32.34 -9.04
CA GLU A 89 8.79 -33.02 -10.33
C GLU A 89 9.81 -32.44 -11.34
N THR A 90 9.91 -31.10 -11.40
CA THR A 90 10.90 -30.41 -12.25
C THR A 90 12.33 -30.79 -11.87
N ALA A 91 12.67 -30.77 -10.58
CA ALA A 91 14.00 -31.11 -10.10
C ALA A 91 14.37 -32.57 -10.44
N ALA A 92 13.43 -33.50 -10.31
CA ALA A 92 13.63 -34.89 -10.69
C ALA A 92 13.83 -35.06 -12.20
N LEU A 93 13.04 -34.37 -13.03
CA LEU A 93 13.19 -34.41 -14.48
C LEU A 93 14.54 -33.84 -14.94
N GLU A 94 14.98 -32.73 -14.35
CA GLU A 94 16.31 -32.15 -14.61
C GLU A 94 17.43 -33.11 -14.17
N ALA A 95 17.26 -33.80 -13.05
CA ALA A 95 18.21 -34.80 -12.60
C ALA A 95 18.32 -36.00 -13.54
N ILE A 96 17.19 -36.49 -14.08
CA ILE A 96 17.19 -37.57 -15.08
C ILE A 96 17.97 -37.12 -16.33
N LYS A 97 17.71 -35.91 -16.83
CA LYS A 97 18.44 -35.35 -17.99
C LYS A 97 19.94 -35.26 -17.71
N LEU A 98 20.33 -34.74 -16.54
CA LEU A 98 21.73 -34.63 -16.14
C LEU A 98 22.41 -36.00 -16.02
N PHE A 99 21.75 -36.96 -15.39
CA PHE A 99 22.26 -38.32 -15.25
C PHE A 99 22.50 -38.98 -16.61
N CYS A 100 21.54 -38.88 -17.53
CA CYS A 100 21.68 -39.40 -18.89
C CYS A 100 22.81 -38.73 -19.68
N ASN A 101 22.99 -37.41 -19.51
CA ASN A 101 24.07 -36.67 -20.17
C ASN A 101 25.46 -36.99 -19.60
N GLN A 102 25.56 -37.30 -18.31
CA GLN A 102 26.83 -37.66 -17.66
C GLN A 102 27.26 -39.11 -17.94
N HIS A 103 26.31 -40.01 -18.18
CA HIS A 103 26.55 -41.44 -18.36
C HIS A 103 25.96 -42.00 -19.66
N PRO A 104 26.25 -41.39 -20.83
CA PRO A 104 25.56 -41.67 -22.08
C PRO A 104 25.70 -43.15 -22.52
N THR A 105 26.89 -43.72 -22.37
CA THR A 105 27.17 -45.12 -22.75
C THR A 105 26.49 -46.11 -21.81
N GLU A 106 26.49 -45.84 -20.50
CA GLU A 106 25.90 -46.72 -19.51
C GLU A 106 24.38 -46.74 -19.58
N VAL A 107 23.74 -45.59 -19.85
CA VAL A 107 22.27 -45.52 -19.97
C VAL A 107 21.76 -46.03 -21.32
N ALA A 108 22.64 -46.23 -22.32
CA ALA A 108 22.23 -46.62 -23.68
C ALA A 108 21.48 -47.97 -23.74
N ALA A 109 21.78 -48.88 -22.82
CA ALA A 109 21.13 -50.20 -22.73
C ALA A 109 19.87 -50.20 -21.84
N TYR A 110 19.47 -49.06 -21.27
CA TYR A 110 18.39 -48.98 -20.28
C TYR A 110 17.29 -48.00 -20.70
N PRO A 111 16.03 -48.22 -20.27
CA PRO A 111 14.90 -47.38 -20.66
C PRO A 111 15.04 -45.89 -20.30
N ILE A 112 15.75 -45.56 -19.22
CA ILE A 112 16.02 -44.15 -18.84
C ILE A 112 16.79 -43.38 -19.92
N GLY A 113 17.64 -44.06 -20.70
CA GLY A 113 18.38 -43.45 -21.81
C GLY A 113 17.50 -43.04 -22.99
N LEU A 114 16.22 -43.46 -23.01
CA LEU A 114 15.24 -43.07 -24.02
C LEU A 114 14.44 -41.83 -23.62
N PHE A 115 14.58 -41.34 -22.38
CA PHE A 115 13.87 -40.15 -21.95
C PHE A 115 14.31 -38.97 -22.83
N PRO A 116 13.37 -38.12 -23.28
CA PRO A 116 13.69 -37.01 -24.17
C PRO A 116 14.81 -36.15 -23.61
N THR A 117 15.80 -35.86 -24.44
CA THR A 117 16.88 -34.94 -24.07
C THR A 117 16.46 -33.50 -24.36
N ILE A 118 17.22 -32.53 -23.83
CA ILE A 118 16.97 -31.09 -24.06
C ILE A 118 17.21 -30.73 -25.54
N ASP A 119 18.07 -31.48 -26.23
CA ASP A 119 18.46 -31.22 -27.61
C ASP A 119 17.78 -32.23 -28.56
N PRO A 120 16.82 -31.79 -29.40
CA PRO A 120 16.19 -32.68 -30.38
C PRO A 120 17.19 -33.18 -31.44
N ASP A 121 18.32 -32.50 -31.63
CA ASP A 121 19.37 -32.88 -32.58
C ASP A 121 20.46 -33.77 -31.94
N ASN A 122 20.23 -34.25 -30.71
CA ASN A 122 21.15 -35.17 -30.04
C ASN A 122 21.29 -36.47 -30.84
N SER A 123 22.39 -36.57 -31.60
CA SER A 123 22.70 -37.70 -32.47
C SER A 123 22.72 -39.04 -31.75
N GLU A 124 23.13 -39.09 -30.47
CA GLU A 124 23.18 -40.31 -29.68
C GLU A 124 21.78 -40.73 -29.20
N TRP A 125 20.91 -39.77 -28.88
CA TRP A 125 19.50 -40.07 -28.57
C TRP A 125 18.75 -40.50 -29.82
N ASN A 126 18.94 -39.81 -30.96
CA ASN A 126 18.35 -40.18 -32.25
C ASN A 126 18.78 -41.58 -32.69
N PHE A 127 20.07 -41.91 -32.55
CA PHE A 127 20.56 -43.25 -32.82
C PHE A 127 19.84 -44.31 -31.97
N ARG A 128 19.66 -44.04 -30.67
CA ARG A 128 19.00 -44.96 -29.73
C ARG A 128 17.52 -45.16 -30.04
N THR A 129 16.80 -44.11 -30.39
CA THR A 129 15.38 -44.19 -30.75
C THR A 129 15.15 -44.89 -32.08
N GLU A 130 16.00 -44.64 -33.08
CA GLU A 130 15.94 -45.32 -34.39
C GLU A 130 16.27 -46.82 -34.30
N HIS A 131 17.20 -47.21 -33.43
CA HIS A 131 17.65 -48.60 -33.27
C HIS A 131 16.99 -49.32 -32.09
N LEU A 132 15.90 -48.75 -31.54
CA LEU A 132 15.20 -49.26 -30.36
C LEU A 132 14.83 -50.74 -30.50
N GLY A 133 14.32 -51.16 -31.66
CA GLY A 133 13.94 -52.56 -31.91
C GLY A 133 15.09 -53.57 -31.81
N HIS A 134 16.34 -53.14 -32.03
CA HIS A 134 17.52 -53.98 -31.92
C HIS A 134 18.16 -53.93 -30.53
N MET A 135 18.07 -52.80 -29.83
CA MET A 135 18.65 -52.65 -28.49
C MET A 135 17.85 -53.36 -27.40
N LEU A 136 16.55 -53.56 -27.62
CA LEU A 136 15.66 -53.98 -26.54
C LEU A 136 15.70 -55.44 -26.18
N GLY A 137 16.02 -56.37 -27.10
CA GLY A 137 16.17 -57.80 -26.79
C GLY A 137 15.17 -58.33 -25.74
N ASP A 138 15.70 -58.77 -24.59
CA ASP A 138 14.94 -59.28 -23.44
C ASP A 138 14.31 -58.19 -22.54
N LEU A 139 14.70 -56.93 -22.70
CA LEU A 139 14.17 -55.77 -21.97
C LEU A 139 12.94 -55.13 -22.64
N ALA A 140 12.44 -55.68 -23.74
CA ALA A 140 11.36 -55.08 -24.53
C ALA A 140 10.10 -54.78 -23.71
N GLU A 141 9.65 -55.71 -22.88
CA GLU A 141 8.46 -55.52 -22.03
C GLU A 141 8.67 -54.42 -20.98
N GLU A 142 9.82 -54.45 -20.28
CA GLU A 142 10.14 -53.47 -19.25
C GLU A 142 10.29 -52.07 -19.85
N THR A 143 10.81 -51.98 -21.07
CA THR A 143 10.95 -50.71 -21.77
C THR A 143 9.60 -50.13 -22.18
N VAL A 144 8.71 -50.95 -22.75
CA VAL A 144 7.35 -50.50 -23.09
C VAL A 144 6.62 -50.02 -21.83
N ARG A 145 6.79 -50.73 -20.72
CA ARG A 145 6.21 -50.35 -19.42
C ARG A 145 6.75 -49.01 -18.90
N ILE A 146 8.07 -48.83 -18.88
CA ILE A 146 8.69 -47.59 -18.43
C ILE A 146 8.34 -46.41 -19.35
N ILE A 147 8.33 -46.59 -20.67
CA ILE A 147 7.92 -45.55 -21.62
C ILE A 147 6.46 -45.15 -21.38
N THR A 148 5.57 -46.13 -21.19
CA THR A 148 4.15 -45.84 -20.93
C THR A 148 3.97 -45.04 -19.64
N ARG A 149 4.69 -45.43 -18.56
CA ARG A 149 4.67 -44.68 -17.29
C ARG A 149 5.29 -43.30 -17.44
N PHE A 150 6.39 -43.16 -18.16
CA PHE A 150 6.99 -41.86 -18.45
C PHE A 150 6.02 -40.94 -19.18
N MET A 151 5.30 -41.44 -20.19
CA MET A 151 4.30 -40.65 -20.92
C MET A 151 3.13 -40.22 -20.03
N ASP A 152 2.67 -41.09 -19.14
CA ASP A 152 1.61 -40.76 -18.16
C ASP A 152 2.07 -39.72 -17.14
N VAL A 153 3.25 -39.90 -16.55
CA VAL A 153 3.89 -38.94 -15.64
C VAL A 153 4.11 -37.60 -16.34
N GLN A 154 4.61 -37.61 -17.57
CA GLN A 154 4.80 -36.39 -18.36
C GLN A 154 3.48 -35.68 -18.63
N HIS A 155 2.41 -36.41 -18.95
CA HIS A 155 1.09 -35.82 -19.12
C HIS A 155 0.58 -35.17 -17.83
N HIS A 156 0.72 -35.87 -16.70
CA HIS A 156 0.34 -35.35 -15.39
C HIS A 156 1.14 -34.09 -15.02
N TYR A 157 2.45 -34.10 -15.26
CA TYR A 157 3.33 -32.97 -15.03
C TYR A 157 2.91 -31.74 -15.88
N GLN A 158 2.50 -31.93 -17.14
CA GLN A 158 1.98 -30.84 -17.96
C GLN A 158 0.67 -30.24 -17.37
N ILE A 159 -0.20 -31.07 -16.80
CA ILE A 159 -1.42 -30.59 -16.11
C ILE A 159 -1.04 -29.77 -14.88
N LEU A 160 -0.09 -30.25 -14.07
CA LEU A 160 0.44 -29.55 -12.90
C LEU A 160 1.01 -28.17 -13.27
N LEU A 161 1.88 -28.12 -14.26
CA LEU A 161 2.45 -26.86 -14.77
C LEU A 161 1.37 -25.90 -15.27
N ARG A 162 0.36 -26.40 -15.99
CA ARG A 162 -0.76 -25.58 -16.47
C ARG A 162 -1.59 -25.02 -15.30
N HIS A 163 -1.83 -25.81 -14.27
CA HIS A 163 -2.51 -25.34 -13.06
C HIS A 163 -1.69 -24.27 -12.33
N GLY A 164 -0.39 -24.48 -12.18
CA GLY A 164 0.52 -23.47 -11.62
C GLY A 164 0.47 -22.16 -12.41
N MET A 165 0.56 -22.23 -13.74
CA MET A 165 0.48 -21.07 -14.62
C MET A 165 -0.83 -20.30 -14.49
N ASN A 166 -1.96 -21.01 -14.40
CA ASN A 166 -3.26 -20.37 -14.21
C ASN A 166 -3.35 -19.62 -12.86
N GLN A 167 -2.80 -20.20 -11.79
CA GLN A 167 -2.76 -19.55 -10.48
C GLN A 167 -1.92 -18.28 -10.50
N ILE A 168 -0.71 -18.33 -11.08
CA ILE A 168 0.18 -17.18 -11.21
C ILE A 168 -0.46 -16.09 -12.07
N THR A 169 -1.12 -16.47 -13.16
CA THR A 169 -1.87 -15.54 -14.02
C THR A 169 -2.98 -14.84 -13.23
N GLY A 170 -3.70 -15.57 -12.38
CA GLY A 170 -4.73 -15.00 -11.50
C GLY A 170 -4.16 -14.00 -10.49
N VAL A 171 -3.03 -14.34 -9.85
CA VAL A 171 -2.32 -13.45 -8.93
C VAL A 171 -1.86 -12.19 -9.65
N ALA A 172 -1.19 -12.32 -10.80
CA ALA A 172 -0.71 -11.18 -11.59
C ALA A 172 -1.85 -10.25 -12.03
N GLN A 173 -2.98 -10.81 -12.49
CA GLN A 173 -4.16 -10.02 -12.84
C GLN A 173 -4.77 -9.29 -11.65
N SER A 174 -4.80 -9.91 -10.47
CA SER A 174 -5.28 -9.28 -9.24
C SER A 174 -4.41 -8.08 -8.85
N HIS A 175 -3.08 -8.27 -8.86
CA HIS A 175 -2.13 -7.19 -8.60
C HIS A 175 -2.28 -6.04 -9.60
N TYR A 176 -2.42 -6.35 -10.89
CA TYR A 176 -2.64 -5.35 -11.93
C TYR A 176 -3.91 -4.53 -11.67
N ARG A 177 -5.05 -5.18 -11.38
CA ARG A 177 -6.32 -4.48 -11.09
C ARG A 177 -6.21 -3.60 -9.85
N ASN A 178 -5.47 -4.03 -8.83
CA ASN A 178 -5.28 -3.22 -7.63
C ASN A 178 -4.42 -1.99 -7.93
N ALA A 179 -3.32 -2.16 -8.67
CA ALA A 179 -2.46 -1.05 -9.10
C ALA A 179 -3.23 -0.04 -9.97
N ASP A 180 -4.03 -0.50 -10.92
CA ASP A 180 -4.87 0.34 -11.78
C ASP A 180 -5.88 1.18 -10.98
N ARG A 181 -6.51 0.57 -9.96
CA ARG A 181 -7.37 1.28 -9.01
C ARG A 181 -6.60 2.34 -8.20
N GLN A 182 -5.40 2.02 -7.73
CA GLN A 182 -4.56 2.97 -7.00
C GLN A 182 -4.14 4.15 -7.89
N VAL A 183 -3.78 3.89 -9.14
CA VAL A 183 -3.47 4.94 -10.13
C VAL A 183 -4.68 5.86 -10.33
N THR A 184 -5.88 5.29 -10.45
CA THR A 184 -7.12 6.08 -10.57
C THR A 184 -7.34 6.97 -9.35
N GLN A 185 -7.16 6.44 -8.13
CA GLN A 185 -7.27 7.22 -6.89
C GLN A 185 -6.22 8.34 -6.80
N ILE A 186 -4.99 8.08 -7.26
CA ILE A 186 -3.94 9.10 -7.31
C ILE A 186 -4.35 10.26 -8.23
N VAL A 187 -4.91 9.96 -9.40
CA VAL A 187 -5.38 10.98 -10.34
C VAL A 187 -6.51 11.83 -9.73
N GLU A 188 -7.47 11.19 -9.06
CA GLU A 188 -8.56 11.90 -8.36
C GLU A 188 -8.02 12.81 -7.24
N LEU A 189 -7.10 12.30 -6.42
CA LEU A 189 -6.46 13.08 -5.36
C LEU A 189 -5.64 14.25 -5.94
N GLN A 190 -4.94 14.04 -7.04
CA GLN A 190 -4.20 15.11 -7.72
C GLN A 190 -5.14 16.22 -8.21
N ALA A 191 -6.28 15.87 -8.82
CA ALA A 191 -7.27 16.86 -9.24
C ALA A 191 -7.81 17.67 -8.05
N LEU A 192 -8.07 17.02 -6.91
CA LEU A 192 -8.52 17.68 -5.69
C LEU A 192 -7.45 18.58 -5.07
N VAL A 193 -6.17 18.19 -5.13
CA VAL A 193 -5.05 19.03 -4.70
C VAL A 193 -4.99 20.29 -5.57
N THR A 194 -5.02 20.16 -6.90
CA THR A 194 -5.03 21.31 -7.81
C THR A 194 -6.19 22.26 -7.54
N GLN A 195 -7.41 21.72 -7.32
CA GLN A 195 -8.57 22.55 -6.99
C GLN A 195 -8.38 23.31 -5.66
N LYS A 196 -7.79 22.67 -4.66
CA LYS A 196 -7.50 23.33 -3.37
C LYS A 196 -6.44 24.42 -3.53
N ASP A 197 -5.43 24.20 -4.35
CA ASP A 197 -4.40 25.19 -4.63
C ASP A 197 -4.98 26.43 -5.31
N GLU A 198 -5.94 26.27 -6.23
CA GLU A 198 -6.69 27.39 -6.84
C GLU A 198 -7.48 28.19 -5.79
N ILE A 199 -8.16 27.50 -4.86
CA ILE A 199 -8.91 28.15 -3.77
C ILE A 199 -7.97 28.92 -2.83
N ILE A 200 -6.79 28.34 -2.52
CA ILE A 200 -5.79 29.00 -1.70
C ILE A 200 -5.28 30.26 -2.41
N ALA A 201 -4.93 30.19 -3.68
CA ALA A 201 -4.48 31.34 -4.46
C ALA A 201 -5.53 32.48 -4.48
N ALA A 202 -6.81 32.16 -4.66
CA ALA A 202 -7.89 33.15 -4.61
C ALA A 202 -8.08 33.78 -3.22
N ARG A 203 -7.88 32.99 -2.15
CA ARG A 203 -7.92 33.50 -0.78
C ARG A 203 -6.73 34.40 -0.47
N ASP A 204 -5.53 34.05 -0.94
CA ASP A 204 -4.33 34.86 -0.76
C ASP A 204 -4.48 36.23 -1.42
N GLU A 205 -5.07 36.30 -2.62
CA GLU A 205 -5.41 37.57 -3.28
C GLU A 205 -6.42 38.39 -2.45
N THR A 206 -7.42 37.75 -1.88
CA THR A 206 -8.40 38.42 -1.01
C THR A 206 -7.76 38.95 0.28
N ILE A 207 -6.82 38.20 0.87
CA ILE A 207 -6.08 38.61 2.05
C ILE A 207 -5.23 39.83 1.73
N LEU A 208 -4.47 39.79 0.63
CA LEU A 208 -3.67 40.94 0.16
C LEU A 208 -4.53 42.20 0.00
N HIS A 209 -5.69 42.07 -0.63
CA HIS A 209 -6.59 43.21 -0.81
C HIS A 209 -7.09 43.79 0.53
N ARG A 210 -7.41 42.94 1.52
CA ARG A 210 -7.83 43.39 2.85
C ARG A 210 -6.67 44.02 3.63
N GLU A 211 -5.46 43.50 3.48
CA GLU A 211 -4.25 44.05 4.09
C GLU A 211 -4.00 45.48 3.59
N ASP A 212 -4.17 45.72 2.28
CA ASP A 212 -4.08 47.06 1.69
C ASP A 212 -5.14 48.02 2.28
N GLN A 213 -6.38 47.55 2.49
CA GLN A 213 -7.43 48.35 3.11
C GLN A 213 -7.13 48.70 4.58
N ILE A 214 -6.57 47.76 5.33
CA ILE A 214 -6.17 47.99 6.73
C ILE A 214 -5.04 49.02 6.78
N ASN A 215 -4.02 48.89 5.93
CA ASN A 215 -2.91 49.85 5.85
C ASN A 215 -3.39 51.28 5.55
N GLU A 216 -4.35 51.44 4.64
CA GLU A 216 -4.98 52.74 4.37
C GLU A 216 -5.75 53.28 5.60
N SER A 217 -6.52 52.42 6.27
CA SER A 217 -7.24 52.81 7.49
C SER A 217 -6.28 53.23 8.61
N ASP A 218 -5.16 52.52 8.79
CA ASP A 218 -4.13 52.84 9.78
C ASP A 218 -3.49 54.20 9.49
N HIS A 219 -3.30 54.54 8.20
CA HIS A 219 -2.82 55.86 7.81
C HIS A 219 -3.82 56.97 8.20
N ILE A 220 -5.11 56.75 7.95
CA ILE A 220 -6.17 57.69 8.34
C ILE A 220 -6.26 57.85 9.87
N ILE A 221 -6.13 56.75 10.62
CA ILE A 221 -6.13 56.77 12.09
C ILE A 221 -4.94 57.61 12.58
N THR A 222 -3.73 57.36 12.07
CA THR A 222 -2.52 58.12 12.42
C THR A 222 -2.69 59.62 12.14
N GLN A 223 -3.32 59.97 11.01
CA GLN A 223 -3.61 61.37 10.68
C GLN A 223 -4.59 61.99 11.68
N ARG A 224 -5.65 61.27 12.07
CA ARG A 224 -6.63 61.74 13.06
C ARG A 224 -5.99 61.90 14.44
N ASP A 225 -5.14 60.97 14.86
CA ASP A 225 -4.41 61.06 16.12
C ASP A 225 -3.56 62.33 16.18
N THR A 226 -2.86 62.68 15.10
CA THR A 226 -2.09 63.93 15.00
C THR A 226 -2.97 65.17 15.17
N VAL A 227 -4.17 65.18 14.55
CA VAL A 227 -5.13 66.28 14.69
C VAL A 227 -5.67 66.37 16.11
N ILE A 228 -5.96 65.23 16.74
CA ILE A 228 -6.43 65.16 18.13
C ILE A 228 -5.36 65.72 19.08
N GLU A 229 -4.10 65.32 18.94
CA GLU A 229 -2.98 65.85 19.73
C GLU A 229 -2.88 67.38 19.60
N PHE A 230 -2.99 67.91 18.38
CA PHE A 230 -2.99 69.36 18.14
C PHE A 230 -4.18 70.08 18.80
N LEU A 231 -5.38 69.52 18.70
CA LEU A 231 -6.58 70.10 19.34
C LEU A 231 -6.49 70.02 20.87
N GLN A 232 -5.96 68.93 21.43
CA GLN A 232 -5.73 68.78 22.86
C GLN A 232 -4.75 69.83 23.39
N ALA A 233 -3.68 70.12 22.64
CA ALA A 233 -2.74 71.19 23.00
C ALA A 233 -3.42 72.58 23.02
N GLN A 234 -4.24 72.90 22.02
CA GLN A 234 -4.99 74.16 22.00
C GLN A 234 -5.98 74.28 23.17
N ILE A 235 -6.69 73.20 23.51
CA ILE A 235 -7.58 73.18 24.68
C ILE A 235 -6.78 73.42 25.96
N HIS A 236 -5.60 72.81 26.10
CA HIS A 236 -4.75 73.02 27.27
C HIS A 236 -4.30 74.47 27.42
N ASP A 237 -3.89 75.12 26.33
CA ASP A 237 -3.54 76.55 26.34
C ASP A 237 -4.74 77.42 26.72
N LEU A 238 -5.94 77.13 26.20
CA LEU A 238 -7.17 77.84 26.57
C LEU A 238 -7.53 77.68 28.05
N ILE A 239 -7.35 76.49 28.62
CA ILE A 239 -7.57 76.22 30.05
C ILE A 239 -6.65 77.10 30.89
N LEU A 240 -5.35 77.18 30.55
CA LEU A 240 -4.40 78.05 31.26
C LEU A 240 -4.82 79.53 31.24
N VAL A 241 -5.28 80.03 30.09
CA VAL A 241 -5.78 81.42 29.96
C VAL A 241 -7.05 81.62 30.78
N ALA A 242 -7.96 80.65 30.79
CA ALA A 242 -9.18 80.72 31.59
C ALA A 242 -8.89 80.71 33.09
N ASP A 243 -7.93 79.89 33.54
CA ASP A 243 -7.49 79.83 34.94
C ASP A 243 -6.86 81.17 35.38
N ASP A 244 -6.04 81.80 34.53
CA ASP A 244 -5.45 83.12 34.81
C ASP A 244 -6.53 84.22 34.89
N ALA A 245 -7.48 84.23 33.94
CA ALA A 245 -8.61 85.15 33.97
C ALA A 245 -9.47 84.96 35.23
N GLN A 246 -9.69 83.71 35.66
CA GLN A 246 -10.43 83.38 36.87
C GLN A 246 -9.68 83.86 38.13
N ALA A 247 -8.37 83.67 38.21
CA ALA A 247 -7.55 84.19 39.31
C ALA A 247 -7.61 85.72 39.38
N HIS A 248 -7.61 86.41 38.22
CA HIS A 248 -7.80 87.85 38.14
C HIS A 248 -9.18 88.30 38.64
N ILE A 249 -10.24 87.56 38.34
CA ILE A 249 -11.59 87.84 38.86
C ILE A 249 -11.62 87.65 40.38
N GLU A 250 -11.00 86.60 40.91
CA GLU A 250 -10.90 86.37 42.36
C GLU A 250 -10.13 87.48 43.07
N GLU A 251 -9.07 88.02 42.45
CA GLU A 251 -8.32 89.17 42.97
C GLU A 251 -9.18 90.45 42.99
N LEU A 252 -9.98 90.69 41.94
CA LEU A 252 -10.94 91.81 41.89
C LEU A 252 -12.05 91.67 42.94
N GLN A 253 -12.45 90.43 43.28
CA GLN A 253 -13.43 90.15 44.33
C GLN A 253 -12.89 90.29 45.76
N GLN A 254 -11.56 90.39 45.96
CA GLN A 254 -10.94 90.60 47.28
C GLN A 254 -10.85 92.07 47.74
N GLN A 255 -11.47 93.03 47.03
CA GLN A 255 -11.73 94.37 47.62
C GLN A 255 -12.84 94.31 48.70
N PRO A 256 -12.76 95.11 49.78
CA PRO A 256 -13.45 94.79 51.04
C PRO A 256 -14.97 94.85 50.93
N ILE A 257 -15.56 93.75 51.43
CA ILE A 257 -16.98 93.45 51.62
C ILE A 257 -17.72 94.56 52.40
N HIS A 258 -18.95 94.89 52.00
CA HIS A 258 -20.02 95.16 52.96
C HIS A 258 -21.39 94.60 52.51
N PRO A 259 -22.22 94.14 53.46
CA PRO A 259 -23.31 93.19 53.21
C PRO A 259 -24.72 93.81 53.23
N ALA A 260 -25.66 93.05 52.66
CA ALA A 260 -27.00 92.71 53.18
C ALA A 260 -28.19 92.97 52.23
N ILE A 261 -28.86 91.84 51.83
CA ILE A 261 -30.30 91.49 51.97
C ILE A 261 -31.36 92.44 51.31
N PRO A 262 -32.58 92.07 50.84
CA PRO A 262 -33.31 90.78 50.73
C PRO A 262 -33.99 90.47 49.36
N ILE A 263 -34.31 89.17 49.16
CA ILE A 263 -35.57 88.55 48.68
C ILE A 263 -36.62 89.45 47.97
N MET A 264 -37.04 89.09 46.74
CA MET A 264 -38.42 88.65 46.38
C MET A 264 -38.61 88.40 44.85
N PRO A 265 -39.63 87.62 44.45
CA PRO A 265 -39.72 86.83 43.21
C PRO A 265 -40.51 87.51 42.10
N VAL A 266 -40.40 87.01 40.86
CA VAL A 266 -41.31 87.26 39.71
C VAL A 266 -41.16 86.03 38.79
N GLU A 267 -42.15 85.13 38.67
CA GLU A 267 -43.28 85.11 37.70
C GLU A 267 -42.82 85.21 36.24
N GLU A 268 -42.90 84.09 35.50
CA GLU A 268 -43.97 83.70 34.54
C GLU A 268 -43.70 84.22 33.13
N GLU A 269 -43.75 83.30 32.16
CA GLU A 269 -44.37 83.39 30.82
C GLU A 269 -43.92 82.14 30.04
N GLU A 270 -44.80 81.15 29.91
CA GLU A 270 -45.80 80.95 28.85
C GLU A 270 -45.26 80.10 27.67
N ASP A 271 -46.10 79.12 27.31
CA ASP A 271 -45.94 77.95 26.44
C ASP A 271 -45.85 78.32 24.93
N PRO A 272 -45.49 77.41 23.98
CA PRO A 272 -46.47 76.42 23.53
C PRO A 272 -45.94 75.04 23.07
N GLU A 273 -46.76 74.04 23.38
CA GLU A 273 -47.24 72.87 22.63
C GLU A 273 -46.60 72.43 21.29
N GLU A 274 -46.33 71.11 21.26
CA GLU A 274 -46.45 70.11 20.20
C GLU A 274 -46.39 70.53 18.71
N ILE A 275 -45.45 69.91 17.98
CA ILE A 275 -45.76 69.39 16.64
C ILE A 275 -45.21 67.97 16.45
N GLU A 276 -46.15 67.09 16.14
CA GLU A 276 -46.05 65.74 15.63
C GLU A 276 -45.25 65.69 14.31
N GLY A 277 -44.21 64.85 14.27
CA GLY A 277 -43.37 64.61 13.12
C GLY A 277 -43.28 63.12 12.81
N VAL A 278 -44.27 62.62 12.09
CA VAL A 278 -44.24 61.34 11.37
C VAL A 278 -43.19 61.37 10.25
N SER A 279 -42.36 60.34 10.14
CA SER A 279 -41.88 59.79 8.86
C SER A 279 -41.33 58.37 9.05
N GLU A 280 -42.19 57.42 8.70
CA GLU A 280 -41.93 56.22 7.90
C GLU A 280 -40.57 55.53 8.06
N ILE A 281 -40.59 54.45 8.84
CA ILE A 281 -39.62 53.37 8.81
C ILE A 281 -40.12 52.41 7.72
N ASP A 282 -39.39 52.33 6.61
CA ASP A 282 -39.73 51.39 5.53
C ASP A 282 -39.45 49.96 6.01
N SER A 283 -40.53 49.24 6.33
CA SER A 283 -40.54 47.79 6.51
C SER A 283 -41.00 47.17 5.21
N GLU A 284 -40.07 46.68 4.39
CA GLU A 284 -40.38 45.60 3.46
C GLU A 284 -39.90 44.26 4.02
N HIS A 285 -40.86 43.36 4.00
CA HIS A 285 -40.90 42.04 4.58
C HIS A 285 -40.27 41.03 3.62
N GLY A 286 -39.50 40.08 4.15
CA GLY A 286 -38.95 38.97 3.38
C GLY A 286 -38.20 37.93 4.22
N ASP A 287 -38.82 37.48 5.31
CA ASP A 287 -38.45 36.21 5.99
C ASP A 287 -38.98 35.00 5.16
N PRO A 288 -38.55 33.72 5.36
CA PRO A 288 -37.86 33.19 6.55
C PRO A 288 -36.81 32.06 6.29
N VAL A 289 -36.35 31.45 7.41
CA VAL A 289 -35.93 30.02 7.60
C VAL A 289 -34.42 29.74 7.43
N LEU A 290 -33.64 29.21 8.39
CA LEU A 290 -33.88 28.59 9.70
C LEU A 290 -32.61 28.64 10.56
N SER A 291 -32.84 28.66 11.87
CA SER A 291 -31.89 28.65 12.99
C SER A 291 -31.02 27.37 13.09
N PRO A 292 -29.89 27.40 13.82
CA PRO A 292 -28.90 26.34 13.89
C PRO A 292 -29.18 25.29 14.99
N TYR A 293 -28.78 24.06 14.70
CA TYR A 293 -28.34 22.99 15.62
C TYR A 293 -29.10 22.77 16.93
N HIS A 294 -29.95 21.73 16.94
CA HIS A 294 -30.04 20.79 18.07
C HIS A 294 -30.29 19.37 17.56
N SER A 295 -29.36 18.47 17.83
CA SER A 295 -29.54 17.01 17.72
C SER A 295 -29.99 16.44 19.06
N PRO A 296 -30.83 15.39 19.06
CA PRO A 296 -30.92 14.47 20.18
C PRO A 296 -30.54 13.03 19.80
N SER A 297 -29.71 12.43 20.68
CA SER A 297 -29.66 11.03 21.16
C SER A 297 -30.02 9.84 20.27
N GLY A 298 -29.17 8.81 20.33
CA GLY A 298 -29.58 7.42 20.08
C GLY A 298 -28.45 6.42 19.89
N SER A 299 -27.85 5.95 20.98
CA SER A 299 -26.83 4.90 21.07
C SER A 299 -27.25 3.55 20.48
N GLN A 300 -26.30 2.76 19.95
CA GLN A 300 -25.93 1.46 20.51
C GLN A 300 -24.67 0.84 19.87
N SER A 301 -23.89 0.24 20.76
CA SER A 301 -22.70 -0.61 20.61
C SER A 301 -22.94 -1.91 19.82
N SER A 302 -21.91 -2.43 19.15
CA SER A 302 -21.55 -3.84 19.35
C SER A 302 -20.09 -4.12 19.00
N ILE A 303 -19.39 -4.63 20.01
CA ILE A 303 -18.06 -5.21 20.00
C ILE A 303 -18.11 -6.61 19.34
N GLY A 304 -17.06 -6.92 18.58
CA GLY A 304 -16.40 -8.24 18.46
C GLY A 304 -17.22 -9.45 18.01
N ASN A 305 -16.80 -10.07 16.90
CA ASN A 305 -16.17 -11.38 17.04
C ASN A 305 -15.25 -11.70 15.85
N PHE A 306 -13.96 -11.88 16.15
CA PHE A 306 -13.09 -12.79 15.44
C PHE A 306 -13.38 -14.19 15.97
N ASP A 307 -13.65 -15.15 15.10
CA ASP A 307 -13.31 -16.55 15.35
C ASP A 307 -13.16 -17.28 14.00
N ASP A 308 -12.03 -17.95 13.89
CA ASP A 308 -11.64 -18.95 12.89
C ASP A 308 -12.52 -20.20 12.98
N PHE A 309 -12.79 -20.84 11.82
CA PHE A 309 -12.60 -22.26 11.46
C PHE A 309 -13.38 -22.61 10.18
#